data_AF-A0A1E5UZ68-F1
#
_entry.id   AF-A0A1E5UZ68-F1
#
_cell.length_a   1.000
_cell.length_b   1.000
_cell.length_c   1.000
_cell.angle_alpha   90.00
_cell.angle_beta   90.00
_cell.angle_gamma   90.00
#
_symmetry.space_group_name_H-M   'P 1'
#
loop_
_entity.id
_entity.type
_entity.pdbx_description
1 polymer ?
#
loop_
_entity_poly.entity_id
_entity_poly.type
_entity_poly.pdbx_seq_one_letter_code
_entity_poly.pdbx_strand_id
1 'polypeptide(L)'
;LILHRRHIEKFANCEVCGAEEESIKHVLVDCTVAKQFWDSTKLLTRVKMPRLHEVTCARDLVQPDICPRKDAAIILCGMWTLWMRRNKVRHGEVLVPIRQAVEWVRDTAFDPWHLSHQEKKTKQ
;
A
#
# COMPACT_ATOMS: atom_id res chain seq x y z
N LEU A 1 -16.03 0.46 -2.91
CA LEU A 1 -16.02 -0.61 -3.95
C LEU A 1 -15.87 -1.98 -3.27
N ILE A 2 -16.96 -2.73 -3.10
CA ILE A 2 -16.94 -4.08 -2.47
C ILE A 2 -16.47 -5.12 -3.48
N LEU A 3 -15.53 -5.99 -3.11
CA LEU A 3 -14.88 -6.92 -4.03
C LEU A 3 -15.84 -8.02 -4.54
N HIS A 4 -16.65 -8.57 -3.64
CA HIS A 4 -17.64 -9.60 -3.99
C HIS A 4 -18.64 -9.10 -5.05
N ARG A 5 -19.16 -7.87 -4.89
CA ARG A 5 -20.10 -7.25 -5.85
C ARG A 5 -19.49 -6.98 -7.22
N ARG A 6 -18.16 -7.07 -7.35
CA ARG A 6 -17.40 -6.90 -8.60
C ARG A 6 -16.96 -8.23 -9.20
N HIS A 7 -17.36 -9.37 -8.62
CA HIS A 7 -16.92 -10.72 -8.99
C HIS A 7 -15.39 -10.91 -8.93
N ILE A 8 -14.70 -10.07 -8.16
CA ILE A 8 -13.28 -10.25 -7.86
C ILE A 8 -13.15 -11.37 -6.83
N GLU A 9 -14.08 -11.43 -5.87
CA GLU A 9 -14.06 -12.39 -4.77
C GLU A 9 -15.33 -13.21 -4.68
N LYS A 10 -15.17 -14.46 -4.22
CA LYS A 10 -16.29 -15.39 -4.02
C LYS A 10 -17.06 -15.10 -2.74
N PHE A 11 -16.40 -14.58 -1.71
CA PHE A 11 -17.00 -14.27 -0.42
C PHE A 11 -16.86 -12.78 -0.09
N ALA A 12 -17.81 -12.25 0.65
CA ALA A 12 -17.81 -10.85 1.05
C ALA A 12 -16.76 -10.57 2.13
N ASN A 13 -16.43 -11.54 2.99
CA ASN A 13 -15.57 -11.31 4.15
C ASN A 13 -14.09 -11.19 3.83
N CYS A 14 -13.34 -10.48 4.68
CA CYS A 14 -11.89 -10.44 4.63
C CYS A 14 -11.30 -11.66 5.37
N GLU A 15 -10.63 -12.57 4.65
CA GLU A 15 -9.93 -13.73 5.27
C GLU A 15 -8.75 -13.33 6.16
N VAL A 16 -8.23 -12.11 5.99
CA VAL A 16 -7.05 -11.65 6.74
C VAL A 16 -7.41 -11.15 8.13
N CYS A 17 -8.53 -10.43 8.28
CA CYS A 17 -8.92 -9.82 9.56
C CYS A 17 -10.33 -10.17 10.04
N GLY A 18 -11.12 -10.91 9.26
CA GLY A 18 -12.47 -11.34 9.61
C GLY A 18 -13.58 -10.31 9.37
N ALA A 19 -13.30 -9.16 8.76
CA ALA A 19 -14.34 -8.16 8.45
C ALA A 19 -15.44 -8.73 7.55
N GLU A 20 -16.70 -8.36 7.78
CA GLU A 20 -17.87 -8.90 7.06
C GLU A 20 -17.90 -8.53 5.57
N GLU A 21 -17.46 -7.31 5.23
CA GLU A 21 -17.33 -6.85 3.84
C GLU A 21 -15.89 -6.38 3.54
N GLU A 22 -15.28 -6.99 2.52
CA GLU A 22 -13.98 -6.65 1.97
C GLU A 22 -14.15 -5.71 0.78
N SER A 23 -13.65 -4.49 0.95
CA SER A 23 -13.60 -3.47 -0.09
C SER A 23 -12.15 -3.17 -0.49
N ILE A 24 -11.94 -2.53 -1.64
CA ILE A 24 -10.60 -2.07 -2.04
C ILE A 24 -9.99 -1.17 -0.95
N LYS A 25 -10.78 -0.23 -0.42
CA LYS A 25 -10.34 0.66 0.66
C LYS A 25 -9.98 -0.12 1.93
N HIS A 26 -10.75 -1.16 2.24
CA HIS A 26 -10.44 -2.04 3.36
C HIS A 26 -9.09 -2.73 3.17
N VAL A 27 -8.86 -3.40 2.04
CA VAL A 27 -7.61 -4.12 1.78
C VAL A 27 -6.41 -3.19 1.81
N LEU A 28 -6.53 -1.99 1.25
CA LEU A 28 -5.41 -1.06 1.08
C LEU A 28 -5.17 -0.15 2.28
N VAL A 29 -6.16 0.14 3.12
CA VAL A 29 -6.09 1.18 4.16
C VAL A 29 -6.66 0.72 5.49
N ASP A 30 -7.89 0.21 5.54
CA ASP A 30 -8.62 0.07 6.81
C ASP A 30 -8.40 -1.26 7.53
N CYS A 31 -7.96 -2.30 6.80
CA CYS A 31 -7.67 -3.63 7.35
C CYS A 31 -6.62 -3.54 8.47
N THR A 32 -6.79 -4.34 9.53
CA THR A 32 -5.85 -4.37 10.66
C THR A 32 -4.41 -4.61 10.21
N VAL A 33 -4.21 -5.49 9.22
CA VAL A 33 -2.90 -5.76 8.62
C VAL A 33 -2.39 -4.56 7.82
N ALA A 34 -3.27 -3.89 7.07
CA ALA A 34 -2.90 -2.69 6.33
C ALA A 34 -2.44 -1.58 7.29
N LYS A 35 -3.14 -1.37 8.40
CA LYS A 35 -2.75 -0.40 9.44
C LYS A 35 -1.36 -0.71 10.01
N GLN A 36 -1.10 -1.96 10.41
CA GLN A 36 0.22 -2.38 10.90
C GLN A 36 1.33 -2.14 9.87
N PHE A 37 1.04 -2.44 8.60
CA PHE A 37 1.95 -2.21 7.49
C PHE A 37 2.25 -0.72 7.30
N TRP A 38 1.24 0.14 7.31
CA TRP A 38 1.42 1.59 7.16
C TRP A 38 2.13 2.23 8.35
N ASP A 39 1.88 1.76 9.58
CA ASP A 39 2.61 2.21 10.76
C ASP A 39 4.10 1.88 10.65
N SER A 40 4.42 0.66 10.22
CA SER A 40 5.80 0.20 10.01
C SER A 40 6.48 0.96 8.87
N THR A 41 5.75 1.19 7.76
CA THR A 41 6.23 1.96 6.61
C THR A 41 6.51 3.41 6.99
N LYS A 42 5.66 4.02 7.81
CA LYS A 42 5.82 5.38 8.33
C LYS A 42 7.05 5.50 9.23
N LEU A 43 7.31 4.51 10.09
CA LEU A 43 8.52 4.50 10.92
C LEU A 43 9.79 4.46 10.05
N LEU A 44 9.76 3.69 8.97
CA LEU A 44 10.91 3.51 8.09
C LEU A 44 11.15 4.68 7.14
N THR A 45 10.10 5.17 6.48
CA THR A 45 10.19 6.13 5.36
C THR A 45 9.77 7.55 5.73
N ARG A 46 9.16 7.74 6.91
CA ARG A 46 8.47 8.96 7.36
C ARG A 46 7.27 9.39 6.51
N VAL A 47 6.91 8.62 5.48
CA VAL A 47 5.71 8.86 4.67
C VAL A 47 4.47 8.43 5.45
N LYS A 48 3.47 9.30 5.50
CA LYS A 48 2.17 9.02 6.11
C LYS A 48 1.17 8.69 5.00
N MET A 49 0.32 7.69 5.24
CA MET A 49 -0.83 7.45 4.38
C MET A 49 -1.72 8.71 4.36
N PRO A 50 -1.97 9.34 3.19
CA PRO A 50 -2.88 10.46 3.09
C PRO A 50 -4.32 10.04 3.38
N ARG A 51 -5.16 11.01 3.74
CA ARG A 51 -6.61 10.79 3.79
C ARG A 51 -7.13 10.79 2.35
N LEU A 52 -7.38 9.60 1.83
CA LEU A 52 -7.89 9.43 0.47
C LEU A 52 -9.40 9.48 0.43
N HIS A 53 -9.94 10.17 -0.59
CA HIS A 53 -11.37 10.18 -0.83
C HIS A 53 -11.83 8.83 -1.40
N GLU A 54 -12.98 8.33 -0.97
CA GLU A 54 -13.41 6.96 -1.29
C GLU A 54 -13.64 6.69 -2.78
N VAL A 55 -13.99 7.74 -3.52
CA VAL A 55 -14.28 7.67 -4.97
C VAL A 55 -13.09 8.12 -5.81
N THR A 56 -12.30 9.08 -5.31
CA THR A 56 -11.23 9.72 -6.10
C THR A 56 -9.83 9.33 -5.62
N CYS A 57 -9.69 8.32 -4.75
CA CYS A 57 -8.41 7.94 -4.16
C CYS A 57 -7.27 7.75 -5.18
N ALA A 58 -7.57 7.14 -6.33
CA ALA A 58 -6.58 6.94 -7.38
C ALA A 58 -6.08 8.27 -7.97
N ARG A 59 -6.99 9.24 -8.13
CA ARG A 59 -6.66 10.60 -8.57
C ARG A 59 -5.84 11.33 -7.51
N ASP A 60 -6.27 11.25 -6.25
CA ASP A 60 -5.61 11.91 -5.13
C ASP A 60 -4.13 11.47 -4.99
N LEU A 61 -3.82 10.21 -5.29
CA LEU A 61 -2.47 9.65 -5.22
C LEU A 61 -1.54 10.11 -6.35
N VAL A 62 -2.06 10.41 -7.53
CA VAL A 62 -1.26 10.84 -8.68
C VAL A 62 -1.16 12.37 -8.80
N GLN A 63 -1.95 13.09 -8.01
CA GLN A 63 -1.98 14.55 -7.95
C GLN A 63 -0.85 15.07 -7.05
N PRO A 64 0.18 15.75 -7.61
CA PRO A 64 1.36 16.16 -6.84
C PRO A 64 1.08 17.19 -5.73
N ASP A 65 -0.02 17.93 -5.87
CA ASP A 65 -0.57 18.88 -4.90
C ASP A 65 -1.14 18.20 -3.66
N ILE A 66 -1.61 16.95 -3.79
CA ILE A 66 -2.16 16.15 -2.70
C ILE A 66 -1.12 15.18 -2.16
N CYS A 67 -0.39 14.50 -3.05
CA CYS A 67 0.60 13.50 -2.73
C CYS A 67 1.90 13.78 -3.49
N PRO A 68 2.97 14.26 -2.83
CA PRO A 68 4.26 14.46 -3.47
C PRO A 68 4.72 13.19 -4.19
N ARG A 69 5.35 13.33 -5.37
CA ARG A 69 5.74 12.18 -6.21
C ARG A 69 6.55 11.11 -5.47
N LYS A 70 7.42 11.53 -4.54
CA LYS A 70 8.18 10.62 -3.67
C LYS A 70 7.23 9.74 -2.85
N ASP A 71 6.31 10.38 -2.17
CA ASP A 71 5.37 9.74 -1.25
C ASP A 71 4.40 8.87 -2.05
N ALA A 72 3.95 9.34 -3.22
CA ALA A 72 3.10 8.60 -4.14
C ALA A 72 3.75 7.28 -4.59
N ALA A 73 5.03 7.28 -4.95
CA ALA A 73 5.74 6.05 -5.32
C ALA A 73 5.76 5.02 -4.19
N ILE A 74 6.08 5.47 -2.97
CA ILE A 74 6.11 4.62 -1.76
C ILE A 74 4.71 4.07 -1.46
N ILE A 75 3.68 4.91 -1.54
CA ILE A 75 2.29 4.53 -1.27
C ILE A 75 1.77 3.55 -2.33
N LEU A 76 2.02 3.79 -3.61
CA LEU A 76 1.59 2.89 -4.69
C LEU A 76 2.27 1.52 -4.58
N CYS A 77 3.58 1.49 -4.31
CA CYS A 77 4.30 0.25 -4.03
C CYS A 77 3.71 -0.47 -2.81
N GLY A 78 3.45 0.23 -1.71
CA GLY A 78 2.84 -0.37 -0.52
C GLY A 78 1.43 -0.90 -0.74
N MET A 79 0.61 -0.19 -1.51
CA MET A 79 -0.74 -0.66 -1.90
C MET A 79 -0.66 -1.93 -2.74
N TRP A 80 0.26 -2.00 -3.70
CA TRP A 80 0.52 -3.21 -4.48
C TRP A 80 0.97 -4.37 -3.58
N THR A 81 1.90 -4.12 -2.66
CA THR A 81 2.37 -5.15 -1.71
C THR A 81 1.23 -5.70 -0.85
N LEU A 82 0.36 -4.84 -0.32
CA LEU A 82 -0.82 -5.25 0.45
C LEU A 82 -1.78 -6.09 -0.38
N TRP A 83 -2.08 -5.65 -1.61
CA TRP A 83 -2.93 -6.38 -2.53
C TRP A 83 -2.37 -7.77 -2.85
N MET A 84 -1.09 -7.84 -3.22
CA MET A 84 -0.42 -9.11 -3.53
C MET A 84 -0.34 -10.04 -2.33
N ARG A 85 -0.03 -9.50 -1.15
CA ARG A 85 -0.02 -10.29 0.09
C ARG A 85 -1.39 -10.90 0.36
N ARG A 86 -2.47 -10.12 0.18
CA ARG A 86 -3.84 -10.59 0.33
C ARG A 86 -4.18 -11.69 -0.68
N ASN A 87 -3.76 -11.55 -1.94
CA ASN A 87 -3.97 -12.59 -2.96
C ASN A 87 -3.23 -13.88 -2.62
N LYS A 88 -1.99 -13.80 -2.10
CA LYS A 88 -1.25 -14.98 -1.64
C LYS A 88 -2.00 -15.76 -0.56
N VAL A 89 -2.61 -15.07 0.42
CA VAL A 89 -3.45 -15.74 1.44
C VAL A 89 -4.58 -16.53 0.79
N ARG A 90 -5.31 -15.90 -0.13
CA ARG A 90 -6.47 -16.52 -0.81
C ARG A 90 -6.08 -17.72 -1.66
N HIS A 91 -4.88 -17.72 -2.23
CA HIS A 91 -4.36 -18.84 -3.02
C HIS A 91 -3.63 -19.90 -2.18
N GLY A 92 -3.63 -19.77 -0.84
CA GLY A 92 -2.95 -20.72 0.04
C GLY A 92 -1.43 -20.70 -0.08
N GLU A 93 -0.86 -19.60 -0.58
CA GLU A 93 0.58 -19.42 -0.71
C GLU A 93 1.23 -19.00 0.61
N VAL A 94 2.55 -19.18 0.70
CA VAL A 94 3.34 -18.77 1.86
C VAL A 94 3.28 -17.25 2.03
N LEU A 95 2.83 -16.84 3.22
CA LEU A 95 2.70 -15.45 3.61
C LEU A 95 4.06 -14.81 3.89
N VAL A 96 4.31 -13.67 3.26
CA VAL A 96 5.44 -12.81 3.61
C VAL A 96 5.10 -12.03 4.90
N PRO A 97 5.98 -12.03 5.91
CA PRO A 97 5.80 -11.22 7.12
C PRO A 97 5.70 -9.73 6.78
N ILE A 98 4.93 -8.97 7.57
CA ILE A 98 4.73 -7.53 7.34
C ILE A 98 6.06 -6.79 7.27
N ARG A 99 7.01 -7.14 8.15
CA ARG A 99 8.36 -6.54 8.13
C ARG A 99 9.04 -6.68 6.77
N GLN A 100 9.03 -7.87 6.19
CA GLN A 100 9.66 -8.12 4.90
C GLN A 100 8.89 -7.45 3.74
N ALA A 101 7.57 -7.36 3.86
CA ALA A 101 6.76 -6.55 2.94
C ALA A 101 7.12 -5.06 2.98
N VAL A 102 7.41 -4.53 4.17
CA VAL A 102 7.84 -3.12 4.35
C VAL A 102 9.28 -2.91 3.84
N GLU A 103 10.17 -3.86 4.08
CA GLU A 103 11.53 -3.86 3.51
C GLU A 103 11.48 -3.83 1.97
N TRP A 104 10.56 -4.58 1.34
CA TRP A 104 10.39 -4.53 -0.11
C TRP A 104 10.01 -3.13 -0.63
N VAL A 105 9.13 -2.41 0.08
CA VAL A 105 8.78 -1.02 -0.28
C VAL A 105 9.98 -0.09 -0.16
N ARG A 106 10.83 -0.28 0.87
CA ARG A 106 12.06 0.49 1.00
C ARG A 106 12.96 0.28 -0.21
N ASP A 107 13.24 -0.98 -0.51
CA ASP A 107 14.22 -1.36 -1.53
C ASP A 107 13.73 -1.01 -2.95
N THR A 108 12.42 -1.02 -3.19
CA THR A 108 11.83 -0.77 -4.53
C THR A 108 11.47 0.70 -4.77
N ALA A 109 11.12 1.46 -3.73
CA ALA A 109 10.61 2.83 -3.90
C ALA A 109 11.43 3.88 -3.12
N PHE A 110 11.69 3.64 -1.83
CA PHE A 110 12.33 4.65 -0.98
C PHE A 110 13.80 4.84 -1.33
N ASP A 111 14.61 3.77 -1.32
CA ASP A 111 16.06 3.86 -1.54
C ASP A 111 16.40 4.35 -2.97
N PRO A 112 15.79 3.81 -4.05
CA PRO A 112 16.06 4.30 -5.41
C PRO A 112 15.71 5.78 -5.60
N TRP A 113 14.63 6.26 -4.97
CA TRP A 113 14.29 7.68 -5.00
C TRP A 113 15.38 8.54 -4.36
N HIS A 114 15.91 8.12 -3.19
CA HIS A 114 16.95 8.87 -2.49
C HIS A 114 18.26 8.87 -3.28
N LEU A 115 18.68 7.72 -3.81
CA LEU A 115 19.89 7.61 -4.63
C LEU A 115 19.82 8.52 -5.86
N SER A 116 18.74 8.44 -6.64
CA SER A 116 18.56 9.24 -7.87
C SER A 116 18.46 10.75 -7.65
N HIS A 117 18.08 11.21 -6.45
CA HIS A 117 17.97 12.64 -6.12
C HIS A 117 19.13 13.18 -5.28
N GLN A 118 19.94 12.31 -4.65
CA GLN A 118 21.22 12.69 -4.06
C GLN A 118 22.25 12.99 -5.15
N GLU A 119 22.33 12.16 -6.20
CA GLU A 119 23.23 12.38 -7.34
C GLU A 119 23.00 13.73 -8.04
N LYS A 120 21.75 14.22 -8.06
CA LYS A 120 21.41 15.53 -8.65
C LYS A 120 21.90 16.71 -7.81
N LYS A 121 22.05 16.54 -6.50
CA LYS A 121 22.56 17.58 -5.60
C LYS A 121 24.09 17.67 -5.60
N THR A 122 24.78 16.58 -5.94
CA THR A 122 26.25 16.52 -5.95
C THR A 122 26.86 17.00 -7.27
N LYS A 123 26.06 17.18 -8.33
CA LYS A 123 26.50 17.62 -9.66
C LYS A 123 26.21 19.10 -9.95
N GLN A 124 25.94 19.92 -8.92
CA GLN A 124 25.60 21.33 -9.05
C GLN A 124 26.63 22.21 -8.34
#